data_AF-A0A3Q2HV99-F1
#
_entry.id   AF-A0A3Q2HV99-F1
#
_cell.length_a   1.000
_cell.length_b   1.000
_cell.length_c   1.000
_cell.angle_alpha   90.00
_cell.angle_beta   90.00
_cell.angle_gamma   90.00
#
_symmetry.space_group_name_H-M   'P 1'
#
loop_
_entity.id
_entity.type
_entity.pdbx_description
1 polymer ?
#
loop_
_entity_poly.entity_id
_entity_poly.type
_entity_poly.pdbx_seq_one_letter_code
_entity_poly.pdbx_strand_id
1 'polypeptide(L)'
;MVASRLYHCGTQGNKGKAPAFTDSVGGSGRDLLERAFEGLLSANLSKAAWGALEKNGAQLMIRSYELGVLFLPSAFGLDSFKVKQKFFSDNQEPTASFPVPYDLPPELYGSKDRPWIWNIPYIKAPDTHGNMWVPS
;
A
#
# COMPACT_ATOMS: atom_id res chain seq x y z
N MET A 1 -16.57 -2.09 15.33
CA MET A 1 -16.06 -1.18 14.29
C MET A 1 -14.69 -0.66 14.73
N VAL A 2 -13.60 -1.38 14.41
CA VAL A 2 -12.22 -1.09 14.87
C VAL A 2 -11.31 -0.66 13.70
N ALA A 3 -11.72 -0.95 12.46
CA ALA A 3 -10.88 -0.79 11.27
C ALA A 3 -10.59 0.68 10.87
N SER A 4 -11.44 1.65 11.23
CA SER A 4 -11.26 3.06 10.82
C SER A 4 -9.98 3.71 11.35
N ARG A 5 -9.35 3.16 12.40
CA ARG A 5 -8.11 3.69 12.99
C ARG A 5 -6.84 3.31 12.23
N LEU A 6 -6.93 2.42 11.23
CA LEU A 6 -5.76 1.89 10.52
C LEU A 6 -5.62 2.43 9.08
N TYR A 7 -6.65 3.10 8.55
CA TYR A 7 -6.61 3.65 7.19
C TYR A 7 -5.87 4.99 7.15
N HIS A 8 -5.04 5.14 6.13
CA HIS A 8 -4.24 6.33 5.83
C HIS A 8 -4.53 6.79 4.40
N CYS A 9 -4.41 8.09 4.14
CA CYS A 9 -4.59 8.71 2.84
C CYS A 9 -3.57 8.13 1.86
N GLY A 10 -4.05 7.67 0.70
CA GLY A 10 -3.19 7.25 -0.38
C GLY A 10 -2.65 8.47 -1.10
N THR A 11 -1.46 8.94 -0.74
CA THR A 11 -0.74 9.98 -1.48
C THR A 11 0.40 9.32 -2.26
N GLN A 12 0.34 9.43 -3.59
CA GLN A 12 1.26 8.74 -4.50
C GLN A 12 2.38 9.67 -5.01
N GLY A 13 3.14 10.37 -4.15
CA GLY A 13 4.22 11.26 -4.61
C GLY A 13 3.83 12.14 -5.82
N ASN A 14 4.75 12.30 -6.78
CA ASN A 14 4.51 13.07 -8.02
C ASN A 14 3.44 12.47 -8.98
N LYS A 15 2.71 11.39 -8.64
CA LYS A 15 1.67 10.79 -9.49
C LYS A 15 0.30 11.47 -9.39
N GLY A 16 0.17 12.53 -8.58
CA GLY A 16 -1.08 13.28 -8.45
C GLY A 16 -2.20 12.46 -7.78
N LYS A 17 -3.46 12.69 -8.19
CA LYS A 17 -4.67 12.10 -7.56
C LYS A 17 -5.05 10.71 -8.11
N ALA A 18 -4.11 9.96 -8.69
CA ALA A 18 -4.41 8.64 -9.24
C ALA A 18 -4.69 7.62 -8.12
N PRO A 19 -5.79 6.85 -8.15
CA PRO A 19 -6.01 5.77 -7.20
C PRO A 19 -5.00 4.64 -7.41
N ALA A 20 -4.62 3.96 -6.32
CA ALA A 20 -3.71 2.83 -6.38
C ALA A 20 -4.45 1.57 -6.83
N PHE A 21 -3.88 0.86 -7.80
CA PHE A 21 -4.28 -0.50 -8.18
C PHE A 21 -3.18 -1.53 -7.87
N THR A 22 -2.07 -1.05 -7.32
CA THR A 22 -0.90 -1.83 -6.97
C THR A 22 -0.92 -2.12 -5.48
N ASP A 23 -0.74 -3.38 -5.10
CA ASP A 23 -0.58 -3.78 -3.70
C ASP A 23 0.90 -3.91 -3.36
N SER A 24 1.31 -3.27 -2.27
CA SER A 24 2.65 -3.40 -1.71
C SER A 24 2.61 -3.69 -0.22
N VAL A 25 3.63 -4.37 0.27
CA VAL A 25 3.87 -4.62 1.69
C VAL A 25 5.32 -4.29 2.01
N GLY A 26 5.53 -3.42 2.98
CA GLY A 26 6.87 -2.96 3.34
C GLY A 26 7.07 -3.01 4.85
N GLY A 27 8.26 -3.44 5.26
CA GLY A 27 8.72 -3.34 6.64
C GLY A 27 9.63 -2.12 6.79
N SER A 28 9.33 -1.22 7.73
CA SER A 28 10.23 -0.12 8.09
C SER A 28 10.92 -0.36 9.41
N GLY A 29 12.14 0.16 9.54
CA GLY A 29 12.85 0.23 10.81
C GLY A 29 12.27 1.29 11.75
N ARG A 30 13.06 1.71 12.74
CA ARG A 30 12.70 2.86 13.61
C ARG A 30 12.64 4.18 12.82
N ASP A 31 13.45 4.29 11.77
CA ASP A 31 13.37 5.36 10.79
C ASP A 31 12.44 4.92 9.64
N LEU A 32 11.36 5.69 9.41
CA LEU A 32 10.39 5.42 8.35
C LEU A 32 10.98 5.64 6.95
N LEU A 33 12.13 6.30 6.86
CA LEU A 33 12.91 6.46 5.63
C LEU A 33 13.88 5.30 5.37
N GLU A 34 13.86 4.26 6.20
CA GLU A 34 14.54 2.99 5.96
C GLU A 34 13.53 1.84 5.77
N ARG A 35 13.81 0.97 4.80
CA ARG A 35 13.05 -0.25 4.54
C ARG A 35 13.91 -1.48 4.86
N ALA A 36 13.36 -2.34 5.71
CA ALA A 36 13.90 -3.66 5.99
C ALA A 36 13.54 -4.66 4.88
N PHE A 37 12.39 -4.49 4.23
CA PHE A 37 11.99 -5.21 3.03
C PHE A 37 10.88 -4.43 2.31
N GLU A 38 10.70 -4.70 1.02
CA GLU A 38 9.56 -4.22 0.24
C GLU A 38 9.06 -5.35 -0.68
N GLY A 39 7.75 -5.54 -0.76
CA GLY A 39 7.11 -6.54 -1.61
C GLY A 39 6.07 -5.89 -2.51
N LEU A 40 6.02 -6.34 -3.77
CA LEU A 40 5.04 -5.92 -4.78
C LEU A 40 4.25 -7.15 -5.21
N LEU A 41 2.94 -7.18 -4.96
CA LEU A 41 2.13 -8.40 -5.11
C LEU A 41 0.78 -8.09 -5.77
N SER A 42 0.11 -9.13 -6.26
CA SER A 42 -1.32 -9.08 -6.63
C SER A 42 -2.27 -9.23 -5.43
N ALA A 43 -1.72 -9.57 -4.26
CA ALA A 43 -2.46 -9.95 -3.06
C ALA A 43 -3.05 -8.75 -2.30
N ASN A 44 -4.30 -8.41 -2.61
CA ASN A 44 -5.12 -7.51 -1.80
C ASN A 44 -5.22 -7.95 -0.33
N LEU A 45 -5.56 -7.04 0.58
CA LEU A 45 -5.72 -7.33 2.02
C LEU A 45 -6.96 -8.21 2.30
N SER A 46 -6.84 -9.51 2.07
CA SER A 46 -7.91 -10.50 2.26
C SER A 46 -7.38 -11.85 2.74
N LYS A 47 -8.23 -12.60 3.44
CA LYS A 47 -7.94 -14.00 3.82
C LYS A 47 -7.83 -14.94 2.61
N ALA A 48 -8.50 -14.59 1.50
CA ALA A 48 -8.44 -15.40 0.29
C ALA A 48 -7.02 -15.38 -0.32
N ALA A 49 -6.40 -14.20 -0.34
CA ALA A 49 -5.05 -13.96 -0.84
C ALA A 49 -3.96 -14.41 0.16
N TRP A 50 -4.05 -14.00 1.42
CA TRP A 50 -3.01 -14.23 2.44
C TRP A 50 -3.15 -15.54 3.21
N GLY A 51 -4.31 -16.18 3.08
CA GLY A 51 -4.67 -17.37 3.81
C GLY A 51 -5.20 -17.12 5.22
N ALA A 52 -5.77 -18.16 5.82
CA ALA A 52 -6.20 -18.18 7.21
C ALA A 52 -5.87 -19.54 7.84
N LEU A 53 -5.47 -19.52 9.12
CA LEU A 53 -5.25 -20.75 9.87
C LEU A 53 -6.59 -21.43 10.22
N GLU A 54 -6.68 -22.72 9.96
CA GLU A 54 -7.81 -23.60 10.22
C GLU A 54 -7.34 -24.86 10.98
N LYS A 55 -8.28 -25.74 11.36
CA LYS A 55 -7.99 -27.01 12.05
C LYS A 55 -7.03 -26.84 13.24
N ASN A 56 -7.37 -25.93 14.15
CA ASN A 56 -6.57 -25.58 15.33
C ASN A 56 -5.12 -25.16 15.00
N GLY A 57 -4.91 -24.49 13.86
CA GLY A 57 -3.61 -23.99 13.42
C GLY A 57 -2.78 -24.99 12.62
N ALA A 58 -3.27 -26.21 12.41
CA ALA A 58 -2.57 -27.23 11.64
C ALA A 58 -2.67 -27.06 10.12
N GLN A 59 -3.55 -26.18 9.63
CA GLN A 59 -3.76 -25.95 8.20
C GLN A 59 -3.77 -24.46 7.89
N LEU A 60 -2.99 -24.02 6.90
CA LEU A 60 -3.12 -22.70 6.28
C LEU A 60 -3.95 -22.82 5.00
N MET A 61 -5.10 -22.16 4.96
CA MET A 61 -6.06 -22.26 3.86
C MET A 61 -6.02 -21.00 3.00
N ILE A 62 -5.68 -21.14 1.71
CA ILE A 62 -5.59 -20.06 0.70
C ILE A 62 -6.63 -20.32 -0.40
N ARG A 63 -7.30 -19.26 -0.89
CA ARG A 63 -8.42 -19.35 -1.85
C ARG A 63 -8.15 -18.67 -3.19
N SER A 64 -7.07 -17.91 -3.30
CA SER A 64 -6.70 -17.19 -4.51
C SER A 64 -5.31 -17.59 -4.99
N TYR A 65 -5.08 -17.54 -6.30
CA TYR A 65 -3.75 -17.57 -6.87
C TYR A 65 -3.20 -16.15 -6.87
N GLU A 66 -2.12 -15.93 -6.14
CA GLU A 66 -1.46 -14.64 -6.04
C GLU A 66 0.03 -14.80 -6.35
N LEU A 67 0.65 -13.76 -6.88
CA LEU A 67 2.08 -13.72 -7.16
C LEU A 67 2.65 -12.34 -6.82
N GLY A 68 3.90 -12.31 -6.42
CA GLY A 68 4.62 -11.07 -6.20
C GLY A 68 6.13 -11.27 -6.15
N VAL A 69 6.83 -10.16 -6.04
CA VAL A 69 8.29 -10.11 -5.88
C VAL A 69 8.62 -9.47 -4.54
N LEU A 70 9.60 -10.04 -3.83
CA LEU A 70 10.09 -9.54 -2.55
C LEU A 70 11.52 -9.04 -2.72
N PHE A 71 11.75 -7.79 -2.36
CA PHE A 71 13.07 -7.16 -2.33
C PHE A 71 13.59 -7.21 -0.89
N LEU A 72 14.70 -7.93 -0.70
CA LEU A 72 15.41 -8.04 0.57
C LEU A 72 16.77 -7.36 0.46
N PRO A 73 17.15 -6.47 1.40
CA PRO A 73 18.47 -5.81 1.39
C PRO A 73 19.62 -6.80 1.27
N SER A 74 19.53 -7.95 1.95
CA SER A 74 20.56 -9.00 1.94
C SER A 74 20.82 -9.60 0.55
N ALA A 75 19.82 -9.63 -0.34
CA ALA A 75 20.00 -10.06 -1.72
C ALA A 75 20.87 -9.09 -2.55
N PHE A 76 21.08 -7.87 -2.05
CA PHE A 76 21.91 -6.82 -2.64
C PHE A 76 23.17 -6.51 -1.80
N GLY A 77 23.46 -7.31 -0.76
CA GLY A 77 24.58 -7.04 0.16
C GLY A 77 24.38 -5.79 1.03
N LEU A 78 23.13 -5.44 1.34
CA LEU A 78 22.74 -4.31 2.16
C LEU A 78 22.07 -4.77 3.46
N ASP A 79 22.11 -3.92 4.48
CA ASP A 79 21.37 -4.15 5.75
C ASP A 79 19.94 -3.58 5.67
N SER A 80 19.75 -2.48 4.97
CA SER A 80 18.46 -1.83 4.73
C SER A 80 18.47 -1.07 3.40
N PHE A 81 17.28 -0.76 2.87
CA PHE A 81 17.15 0.19 1.77
C PHE A 81 16.84 1.59 2.30
N LYS A 82 17.47 2.62 1.71
CA LYS A 82 17.08 4.01 1.93
C LYS A 82 15.90 4.37 1.04
N VAL A 83 14.87 5.04 1.55
CA VAL A 83 13.74 5.46 0.72
C VAL A 83 14.15 6.63 -0.16
N LYS A 84 13.96 6.49 -1.48
CA LYS A 84 14.21 7.57 -2.44
C LYS A 84 13.19 8.69 -2.24
N GLN A 85 13.64 9.88 -1.84
CA GLN A 85 12.78 11.04 -1.55
C GLN A 85 12.02 11.56 -2.78
N LYS A 86 12.60 11.40 -3.97
CA LYS A 86 11.97 11.77 -5.25
C LYS A 86 12.04 10.59 -6.21
N PHE A 87 10.89 10.00 -6.52
CA PHE A 87 10.81 8.81 -7.36
C PHE A 87 11.57 8.96 -8.70
N PHE A 88 11.40 10.10 -9.38
CA PHE A 88 11.96 10.41 -10.70
C PHE A 88 13.23 11.29 -10.70
N SER A 89 13.98 11.42 -9.60
CA SER A 89 15.26 12.16 -9.65
C SER A 89 16.36 11.32 -10.30
N ASP A 90 16.99 11.85 -11.35
CA ASP A 90 18.09 11.23 -12.13
C ASP A 90 19.50 11.54 -11.56
N ASN A 91 19.58 12.22 -10.43
CA ASN A 91 20.87 12.43 -9.78
C ASN A 91 21.43 11.08 -9.30
N GLN A 92 22.76 10.97 -9.25
CA GLN A 92 23.55 9.82 -8.77
C GLN A 92 23.21 9.46 -7.31
N GLU A 93 21.98 9.00 -7.07
CA GLU A 93 21.55 8.50 -5.78
C GLU A 93 22.30 7.18 -5.50
N PRO A 94 22.65 6.90 -4.24
CA PRO A 94 23.33 5.67 -3.88
C PRO A 94 22.54 4.46 -4.38
N THR A 95 23.26 3.47 -4.93
CA THR A 95 22.72 2.19 -5.44
C THR A 95 21.84 1.44 -4.42
N ALA A 96 21.87 1.85 -3.15
CA ALA A 96 21.10 1.30 -2.03
C ALA A 96 19.72 1.96 -1.79
N SER A 97 19.27 2.85 -2.69
CA SER A 97 17.99 3.57 -2.52
C SER A 97 16.83 2.84 -3.20
N PHE A 98 15.75 2.58 -2.45
CA PHE A 98 14.53 1.94 -2.96
C PHE A 98 13.47 2.98 -3.35
N PRO A 99 12.90 2.91 -4.56
CA PRO A 99 11.89 3.85 -5.03
C PRO A 99 10.49 3.44 -4.53
N VAL A 100 10.09 3.95 -3.37
CA VAL A 100 8.72 3.75 -2.84
C VAL A 100 7.74 4.66 -3.60
N PRO A 101 6.64 4.15 -4.17
CA PRO A 101 5.76 4.92 -5.08
C PRO A 101 4.71 5.80 -4.37
N TYR A 102 4.79 5.94 -3.05
CA TYR A 102 3.89 6.73 -2.20
C TYR A 102 4.67 7.43 -1.11
N ASP A 103 4.05 8.45 -0.51
CA ASP A 103 4.71 9.28 0.49
C ASP A 103 4.82 8.55 1.84
N LEU A 104 5.88 8.88 2.57
CA LEU A 104 6.13 8.39 3.92
C LEU A 104 6.44 9.58 4.85
N PRO A 105 5.94 9.58 6.10
CA PRO A 105 4.98 8.61 6.66
C PRO A 105 3.59 8.71 6.01
N PRO A 106 2.80 7.62 6.00
CA PRO A 106 1.39 7.70 5.57
C PRO A 106 0.61 8.69 6.43
N GLU A 107 -0.25 9.49 5.81
CA GLU A 107 -1.09 10.45 6.53
C GLU A 107 -2.37 9.77 7.05
N LEU A 108 -2.65 9.84 8.34
CA LEU A 108 -3.85 9.22 8.90
C LEU A 108 -5.12 9.88 8.36
N TYR A 109 -6.17 9.09 8.14
CA TYR A 109 -7.49 9.64 7.82
C TYR A 109 -7.95 10.66 8.88
N GLY A 110 -8.46 11.79 8.41
CA GLY A 110 -9.13 12.77 9.23
C GLY A 110 -10.46 12.24 9.79
N SER A 111 -11.02 12.96 10.77
CA SER A 111 -12.26 12.55 11.46
C SER A 111 -13.47 12.40 10.53
N LYS A 112 -13.47 13.10 9.40
CA LYS A 112 -14.53 13.08 8.38
C LYS A 112 -14.25 12.11 7.23
N ASP A 113 -13.02 11.63 7.10
CA ASP A 113 -12.63 10.74 6.01
C ASP A 113 -13.22 9.36 6.22
N ARG A 114 -13.51 8.68 5.11
CA ARG A 114 -14.08 7.35 5.07
C ARG A 114 -13.40 6.56 3.96
N PRO A 115 -13.17 5.25 4.16
CA PRO A 115 -12.67 4.42 3.07
C PRO A 115 -13.68 4.42 1.91
N TRP A 116 -13.17 4.31 0.70
CA TRP A 116 -14.02 4.12 -0.48
C TRP A 116 -14.77 2.78 -0.39
N ILE A 117 -16.09 2.83 -0.57
CA ILE A 117 -16.97 1.67 -0.58
C ILE A 117 -17.74 1.73 -1.90
N TRP A 118 -17.38 0.86 -2.83
CA TRP A 118 -17.82 0.95 -4.21
C TRP A 118 -19.34 0.78 -4.40
N ASN A 119 -20.06 0.14 -3.48
CA ASN A 119 -21.48 -0.19 -3.63
C ASN A 119 -22.44 0.69 -2.80
N ILE A 120 -21.99 1.85 -2.31
CA ILE A 120 -22.87 2.84 -1.65
C ILE A 120 -22.92 4.14 -2.46
N PRO A 121 -24.03 4.89 -2.43
CA PRO A 121 -24.13 6.14 -3.16
C PRO A 121 -23.33 7.28 -2.51
N TYR A 122 -22.61 8.05 -3.32
CA TYR A 122 -21.97 9.30 -2.92
C TYR A 122 -22.65 10.46 -3.65
N ILE A 123 -23.62 11.07 -2.97
CA ILE A 123 -24.52 12.10 -3.56
C ILE A 123 -24.35 13.51 -2.96
N LYS A 124 -23.34 13.73 -2.10
CA LYS A 124 -23.15 15.03 -1.41
C LYS A 124 -22.26 16.02 -2.16
N ALA A 125 -21.35 15.53 -2.99
CA ALA A 125 -20.46 16.34 -3.80
C ALA A 125 -20.14 15.58 -5.10
N PRO A 126 -20.04 16.28 -6.24
CA PRO A 126 -19.66 15.67 -7.51
C PRO A 126 -18.18 15.29 -7.53
N ASP A 127 -17.84 14.32 -8.37
CA ASP A 127 -16.46 13.97 -8.71
C ASP A 127 -15.78 15.03 -9.59
N THR A 128 -14.55 14.74 -10.03
CA THR A 128 -13.77 15.65 -10.90
C THR A 128 -14.37 15.87 -12.28
N HIS A 129 -15.36 15.08 -12.68
CA HIS A 129 -16.08 15.18 -13.96
C HIS A 129 -17.53 15.67 -13.78
N GLY A 130 -17.92 16.10 -12.58
CA GLY A 130 -19.27 16.60 -12.32
C GLY A 130 -20.31 15.52 -12.03
N ASN A 131 -19.90 14.25 -11.90
CA ASN A 131 -20.82 13.13 -11.71
C ASN A 131 -20.99 12.76 -10.24
N MET A 132 -22.14 12.17 -9.92
CA MET A 132 -22.37 11.52 -8.63
C MET A 132 -22.17 10.01 -8.77
N TRP A 133 -21.68 9.34 -7.72
CA TRP A 133 -21.59 7.88 -7.73
C TRP A 133 -22.90 7.28 -7.20
N VAL A 134 -23.66 6.63 -8.08
CA VAL A 134 -24.92 5.95 -7.74
C VAL A 134 -24.86 4.54 -8.34
N PRO A 135 -24.37 3.54 -7.60
CA PRO A 135 -24.31 2.16 -8.09
C PRO A 135 -25.75 1.61 -8.26
N SER A 136 -25.91 0.67 -9.18
CA SER A 136 -27.18 0.00 -9.46
C SER A 136 -27.67 -0.88 -8.32
#